data_AF-A0A9P8BB51-F1
#
_entry.id   AF-A0A9P8BB51-F1
#
_cell.length_a   1.000
_cell.length_b   1.000
_cell.length_c   1.000
_cell.angle_alpha   90.00
_cell.angle_beta   90.00
_cell.angle_gamma   90.00
#
_symmetry.space_group_name_H-M   'P 1'
#
loop_
_entity.id
_entity.type
_entity.pdbx_description
1 polymer ?
#
loop_
_entity_poly.entity_id
_entity_poly.type
_entity_poly.pdbx_seq_one_letter_code
_entity_poly.pdbx_strand_id
1 'polypeptide(L)'
;MSKELNGTYTIQSVKYGKNIGAHPDGGGTIGRPIPVVSVPESLIPPKWYIQKNGDNIYSLTVENGTAIPIDRLVATLPQPGIGEWRITHSPLAGDDIYTIATVNDEELGGWVLNKDEPFAQVGIAGLIVAAADPQNQLFSIRVYE
;
A
#
# COMPACT_ATOMS: atom_id res chain seq x y z
N MET A 1 -11.30 -6.17 -18.22
CA MET A 1 -10.21 -7.03 -17.72
C MET A 1 -9.37 -6.16 -16.81
N SER A 2 -9.19 -6.55 -15.55
CA SER A 2 -8.29 -5.83 -14.63
C SER A 2 -6.85 -5.98 -15.12
N LYS A 3 -6.11 -4.87 -15.18
CA LYS A 3 -4.68 -4.88 -15.51
C LYS A 3 -3.92 -5.70 -14.46
N GLU A 4 -3.07 -6.63 -14.90
CA GLU A 4 -2.23 -7.37 -13.97
C GLU A 4 -1.10 -6.49 -13.45
N LEU A 5 -1.02 -6.32 -12.12
CA LEU A 5 0.03 -5.55 -11.47
C LEU A 5 1.27 -6.42 -11.27
N ASN A 6 2.30 -6.20 -12.09
CA ASN A 6 3.62 -6.80 -11.92
C ASN A 6 4.69 -5.80 -12.40
N GLY A 7 5.69 -5.49 -11.58
CA GLY A 7 6.74 -4.50 -11.89
C GLY A 7 6.80 -3.32 -10.90
N THR A 8 7.26 -2.17 -11.39
CA THR A 8 7.53 -0.98 -10.55
C THR A 8 6.43 0.08 -10.70
N TYR A 9 5.90 0.55 -9.58
CA TYR A 9 4.76 1.45 -9.49
C TYR A 9 4.99 2.59 -8.49
N THR A 10 4.17 3.62 -8.59
CA THR A 10 3.86 4.56 -7.52
C THR A 10 2.51 4.17 -6.91
N ILE A 11 2.37 4.37 -5.60
CA ILE A 11 1.10 4.19 -4.87
C ILE A 11 0.76 5.53 -4.23
N GLN A 12 -0.44 6.03 -4.48
CA GLN A 12 -0.91 7.33 -4.00
C GLN A 12 -2.29 7.18 -3.34
N SER A 13 -2.49 7.82 -2.19
CA SER A 13 -3.83 7.91 -1.59
C SER A 13 -4.74 8.76 -2.46
N VAL A 14 -5.92 8.24 -2.80
CA VAL A 14 -6.91 9.00 -3.60
C VAL A 14 -7.44 10.20 -2.82
N LYS A 15 -7.78 10.01 -1.54
CA LYS A 15 -8.36 11.08 -0.70
C LYS A 15 -7.46 12.31 -0.56
N TYR A 16 -6.16 12.09 -0.35
CA TYR A 16 -5.23 13.18 0.00
C TYR A 16 -4.22 13.50 -1.10
N GLY A 17 -4.18 12.75 -2.20
CA GLY A 17 -3.19 12.96 -3.27
C GLY A 17 -1.74 12.71 -2.83
N LYS A 18 -1.50 12.07 -1.69
CA LYS A 18 -0.16 11.83 -1.16
C LYS A 18 0.39 10.48 -1.58
N ASN A 19 1.63 10.46 -2.05
CA ASN A 19 2.36 9.22 -2.33
C ASN A 19 2.55 8.44 -1.03
N ILE A 20 2.62 7.12 -1.14
CA ILE A 20 2.82 6.21 0.00
C ILE A 20 4.21 5.61 -0.12
N GLY A 21 4.93 5.45 0.99
CA GLY A 21 6.21 4.75 0.99
C GLY A 21 6.81 4.55 2.37
N ALA A 22 8.02 4.00 2.42
CA ALA A 22 8.75 3.85 3.67
C ALA A 22 9.11 5.24 4.25
N HIS A 23 9.08 5.35 5.58
CA HIS A 23 9.53 6.56 6.26
C HIS A 23 11.05 6.76 6.06
N PRO A 24 11.52 7.96 5.65
CA PRO A 24 12.93 8.18 5.30
C PRO A 24 13.89 7.94 6.47
N ASP A 25 13.49 8.30 7.69
CA ASP A 25 14.31 8.09 8.89
C ASP A 25 14.39 6.62 9.36
N GLY A 26 13.66 5.71 8.71
CA GLY A 26 13.64 4.29 9.07
C GLY A 26 14.83 3.47 8.54
N GLY A 27 15.55 3.97 7.54
CA GLY A 27 16.58 3.22 6.78
C GLY A 27 17.89 2.91 7.50
N GLY A 28 18.03 3.24 8.79
CA GLY A 28 19.32 3.19 9.51
C GLY A 28 19.61 1.90 10.29
N THR A 29 18.64 1.02 10.52
CA THR A 29 18.83 -0.17 11.37
C THR A 29 18.31 -1.43 10.70
N ILE A 30 19.23 -2.31 10.31
CA ILE A 30 18.92 -3.63 9.76
C ILE A 30 18.00 -4.39 10.74
N GLY A 31 16.86 -4.87 10.23
CA GLY A 31 15.94 -5.72 11.00
C GLY A 31 14.86 -4.97 11.79
N ARG A 32 14.80 -3.63 11.74
CA ARG A 32 13.68 -2.88 12.35
C ARG A 32 12.56 -2.66 11.33
N PRO A 33 11.28 -2.91 11.67
CA PRO A 33 10.16 -2.50 10.83
C PRO A 33 10.14 -0.98 10.62
N ILE A 34 10.06 -0.57 9.36
CA ILE A 34 10.00 0.84 8.94
C ILE A 34 8.54 1.21 8.72
N PRO A 35 8.00 2.27 9.35
CA PRO A 35 6.63 2.70 9.09
C PRO A 35 6.40 3.00 7.61
N VAL A 36 5.28 2.52 7.06
CA VAL A 36 4.80 2.97 5.74
C VAL A 36 3.88 4.17 5.96
N VAL A 37 4.20 5.27 5.28
CA VAL A 37 3.65 6.59 5.55
C VAL A 37 3.26 7.32 4.28
N SER A 38 2.44 8.36 4.41
CA SER A 38 2.25 9.34 3.36
C SER A 38 3.48 10.23 3.22
N VAL A 39 3.98 10.36 2.00
CA VAL A 39 5.16 11.13 1.66
C VAL A 39 4.75 12.53 1.21
N PRO A 40 5.38 13.60 1.75
CA PRO A 40 5.16 14.97 1.29
C PRO A 40 5.43 15.14 -0.21
N GLU A 41 4.67 16.00 -0.87
CA GLU A 41 4.82 16.28 -2.31
C GLU A 41 6.19 16.86 -2.70
N SER A 42 6.90 17.45 -1.74
CA SER A 42 8.26 17.97 -1.95
C SER A 42 9.33 16.88 -2.10
N LEU A 43 8.99 15.61 -1.85
CA LEU A 43 9.90 14.48 -1.97
C LEU A 43 9.61 13.65 -3.22
N ILE A 44 10.64 12.95 -3.69
CA ILE A 44 10.53 12.04 -4.83
C ILE A 44 9.52 10.94 -4.49
N PRO A 45 8.55 10.62 -5.39
CA PRO A 45 7.62 9.52 -5.19
C PRO A 45 8.36 8.20 -4.92
N PRO A 46 7.97 7.44 -3.89
CA PRO A 46 8.56 6.15 -3.59
C PRO A 46 8.30 5.12 -4.69
N LYS A 47 9.31 4.30 -4.97
CA LYS A 47 9.20 3.15 -5.88
C LYS A 47 8.65 1.96 -5.11
N TRP A 48 7.55 1.42 -5.59
CA TRP A 48 7.00 0.16 -5.14
C TRP A 48 7.27 -0.92 -6.18
N TYR A 49 7.83 -2.04 -5.77
CA TYR A 49 7.87 -3.25 -6.58
C TYR A 49 6.70 -4.14 -6.17
N ILE A 50 5.79 -4.39 -7.11
CA ILE A 50 4.62 -5.24 -6.93
C ILE A 50 4.86 -6.53 -7.70
N GLN A 51 4.80 -7.66 -7.01
CA GLN A 51 4.98 -8.99 -7.57
C GLN A 51 3.71 -9.81 -7.40
N LYS A 52 3.19 -10.38 -8.49
CA LYS A 52 2.04 -11.30 -8.46
C LYS A 52 2.51 -12.67 -7.97
N ASN A 53 1.86 -13.19 -6.92
CA ASN A 53 2.13 -14.52 -6.37
C ASN A 53 0.97 -15.50 -6.64
N GLY A 54 -0.21 -15.00 -6.99
CA GLY A 54 -1.39 -15.80 -7.29
C GLY A 54 -2.54 -14.96 -7.84
N ASP A 55 -3.74 -15.52 -7.88
CA ASP A 55 -4.92 -14.81 -8.36
C ASP A 55 -5.28 -13.66 -7.41
N ASN A 56 -5.06 -12.43 -7.87
CA ASN A 56 -5.18 -11.18 -7.11
C ASN A 56 -4.33 -11.13 -5.82
N ILE A 57 -3.34 -12.01 -5.65
CA ILE A 57 -2.44 -12.03 -4.50
C ILE A 57 -1.08 -11.48 -4.90
N TYR A 58 -0.60 -10.50 -4.14
CA TYR A 58 0.61 -9.75 -4.45
C TYR A 58 1.51 -9.55 -3.24
N SER A 59 2.82 -9.53 -3.45
CA SER A 59 3.77 -8.94 -2.53
C SER A 59 4.09 -7.51 -2.94
N LEU A 60 4.13 -6.60 -1.97
CA LEU A 60 4.44 -5.19 -2.20
C LEU A 60 5.73 -4.85 -1.45
N THR A 61 6.75 -4.42 -2.17
CA THR A 61 8.05 -4.04 -1.62
C THR A 61 8.29 -2.56 -1.87
N VAL A 62 8.71 -1.83 -0.85
CA VAL A 62 9.13 -0.44 -0.96
C VAL A 62 10.54 -0.30 -0.41
N GLU A 63 11.40 0.38 -1.16
CA GLU A 63 12.85 0.42 -0.91
C GLU A 63 13.42 -0.99 -0.77
N ASN A 64 13.80 -1.41 0.44
CA ASN A 64 14.37 -2.72 0.74
C ASN A 64 13.47 -3.58 1.64
N GLY A 65 12.20 -3.19 1.83
CA GLY A 65 11.30 -3.87 2.75
C GLY A 65 9.97 -4.28 2.13
N THR A 66 9.51 -5.49 2.45
CA THR A 66 8.16 -5.98 2.13
C THR A 66 7.16 -5.39 3.11
N ALA A 67 6.05 -4.85 2.58
CA ALA A 67 4.98 -4.29 3.37
C ALA A 67 4.17 -5.39 4.06
N ILE A 68 4.02 -5.29 5.37
CA ILE A 68 3.32 -6.25 6.22
C ILE A 68 2.46 -5.53 7.26
N PRO A 69 1.36 -6.15 7.74
CA PRO A 69 0.59 -5.63 8.87
C PRO A 69 1.23 -6.03 10.21
N ILE A 70 1.62 -5.06 11.05
CA ILE A 70 1.97 -5.24 12.47
C ILE A 70 1.30 -4.13 13.27
N ASP A 71 0.03 -4.31 13.63
CA ASP A 71 -0.91 -3.28 14.16
C ASP A 71 -1.19 -2.09 13.21
N ARG A 72 -0.21 -1.74 12.39
CA ARG A 72 -0.20 -0.74 11.32
C ARG A 72 0.67 -1.25 10.18
N LEU A 73 0.68 -0.52 9.07
CA LEU A 73 1.49 -0.88 7.93
C LEU A 73 2.96 -0.51 8.17
N VAL A 74 3.84 -1.50 7.99
CA VAL A 74 5.29 -1.37 8.08
C VAL A 74 5.97 -2.12 6.94
N ALA A 75 7.16 -1.69 6.54
CA ALA A 75 8.06 -2.40 5.64
C ALA A 75 9.15 -3.08 6.48
N THR A 76 9.37 -4.38 6.28
CA THR A 76 10.41 -5.16 6.96
C THR A 76 11.22 -5.95 5.96
N LEU A 77 12.35 -6.54 6.37
CA LEU A 77 13.13 -7.41 5.51
C LEU A 77 12.23 -8.49 4.86
N PRO A 78 12.36 -8.73 3.55
CA PRO A 78 11.54 -9.71 2.86
C PRO A 78 11.60 -11.08 3.55
N GLN A 79 10.43 -11.63 3.85
CA GLN A 79 10.29 -12.96 4.44
C GLN A 79 9.33 -13.78 3.57
N PRO A 80 9.71 -15.00 3.14
CA PRO A 80 8.83 -15.86 2.35
C PRO A 80 7.49 -16.11 3.06
N GLY A 81 6.37 -15.95 2.33
CA GLY A 81 5.03 -16.25 2.84
C GLY A 81 4.44 -15.21 3.81
N ILE A 82 5.09 -14.07 4.01
CA ILE A 82 4.57 -12.94 4.80
C ILE A 82 4.42 -11.72 3.89
N GLY A 83 3.39 -10.89 4.12
CA GLY A 83 3.18 -9.65 3.35
C GLY A 83 2.50 -9.87 2.02
N GLU A 84 1.57 -10.81 1.97
CA GLU A 84 0.69 -11.01 0.84
C GLU A 84 -0.58 -10.18 0.98
N TRP A 85 -0.91 -9.47 -0.10
CA TRP A 85 -2.03 -8.56 -0.17
C TRP A 85 -2.94 -8.92 -1.33
N ARG A 86 -4.25 -8.82 -1.10
CA ARG A 86 -5.27 -8.84 -2.13
C ARG A 86 -5.42 -7.43 -2.69
N ILE A 87 -5.07 -7.22 -3.96
CA ILE A 87 -5.30 -5.94 -4.64
C ILE A 87 -6.55 -6.07 -5.52
N THR A 88 -7.57 -5.26 -5.26
CA THR A 88 -8.85 -5.32 -5.96
C THR A 88 -9.12 -3.99 -6.68
N HIS A 89 -9.43 -4.06 -7.96
CA HIS A 89 -9.77 -2.89 -8.78
C HIS A 89 -11.14 -2.32 -8.38
N SER A 90 -11.23 -1.00 -8.22
CA SER A 90 -12.48 -0.25 -7.97
C SER A 90 -12.87 0.55 -9.22
N PRO A 91 -13.56 -0.07 -10.20
CA PRO A 91 -13.84 0.56 -11.50
C PRO A 91 -14.77 1.78 -11.40
N LEU A 92 -15.59 1.88 -10.34
CA LEU A 92 -16.44 3.03 -10.11
C LEU A 92 -15.65 4.25 -9.62
N ALA A 93 -14.45 4.05 -9.07
CA ALA A 93 -13.58 5.11 -8.59
C ALA A 93 -12.54 5.55 -9.63
N GLY A 94 -12.18 4.68 -10.57
CA GLY A 94 -11.32 5.01 -11.71
C GLY A 94 -10.50 3.82 -12.23
N ASP A 95 -9.83 4.00 -13.37
CA ASP A 95 -9.13 2.92 -14.08
C ASP A 95 -7.92 2.36 -13.32
N ASP A 96 -7.21 3.21 -12.57
CA ASP A 96 -6.02 2.83 -11.80
C ASP A 96 -6.28 2.85 -10.28
N ILE A 97 -7.54 2.74 -9.85
CA ILE A 97 -7.91 2.84 -8.44
C ILE A 97 -8.19 1.48 -7.83
N TYR A 98 -7.58 1.22 -6.67
CA TYR A 98 -7.58 -0.09 -6.02
C TYR A 98 -7.79 0.01 -4.51
N THR A 99 -8.28 -1.08 -3.93
CA THR A 99 -8.13 -1.39 -2.50
C THR A 99 -7.00 -2.40 -2.31
N ILE A 100 -6.34 -2.34 -1.14
CA ILE A 100 -5.24 -3.23 -0.78
C ILE A 100 -5.59 -3.86 0.58
N ALA A 101 -5.89 -5.16 0.59
CA ALA A 101 -6.39 -5.90 1.75
C ALA A 101 -5.47 -7.06 2.13
N THR A 102 -5.49 -7.49 3.39
CA THR A 102 -4.82 -8.74 3.81
C THR A 102 -5.45 -9.95 3.12
N VAL A 103 -4.64 -10.96 2.77
CA VAL A 103 -5.14 -12.21 2.13
C VAL A 103 -5.72 -13.18 3.16
N ASN A 104 -5.07 -13.29 4.32
CA ASN A 104 -5.26 -14.42 5.26
C ASN A 104 -6.17 -14.11 6.44
N ASP A 105 -6.57 -12.85 6.61
CA ASP A 105 -7.34 -12.40 7.76
C ASP A 105 -8.17 -11.19 7.35
N GLU A 106 -9.40 -11.46 6.88
CA GLU A 106 -10.32 -10.40 6.44
C GLU A 106 -10.73 -9.48 7.59
N GLU A 107 -10.53 -9.89 8.86
CA GLU A 107 -10.77 -9.07 10.04
C GLU A 107 -9.65 -8.04 10.28
N LEU A 108 -8.39 -8.35 9.90
CA LEU A 108 -7.30 -7.35 9.91
C LEU A 108 -7.61 -6.19 8.95
N GLY A 109 -8.25 -6.47 7.81
CA GLY A 109 -8.70 -5.46 6.88
C GLY A 109 -7.64 -5.00 5.88
N GLY A 110 -7.60 -3.71 5.55
CA GLY A 110 -6.77 -3.20 4.48
C GLY A 110 -6.13 -1.86 4.79
N TRP A 111 -5.39 -1.36 3.80
CA TRP A 111 -4.67 -0.10 3.92
C TRP A 111 -5.67 1.05 4.08
N VAL A 112 -5.44 1.90 5.07
CA VAL A 112 -6.25 3.12 5.28
C VAL A 112 -5.34 4.28 5.62
N LEU A 113 -5.47 5.39 4.90
CA LEU A 113 -4.83 6.65 5.27
C LEU A 113 -5.87 7.60 5.86
N ASN A 114 -5.85 7.77 7.19
CA ASN A 114 -6.87 8.53 7.90
C ASN A 114 -6.52 10.00 8.12
N LYS A 115 -5.26 10.39 7.95
CA LYS A 115 -4.79 11.74 8.26
C LYS A 115 -4.10 12.39 7.07
N ASP A 116 -4.27 13.70 6.96
CA ASP A 116 -3.66 14.54 5.94
C ASP A 116 -2.42 15.28 6.49
N GLU A 117 -1.51 14.57 7.16
CA GLU A 117 -0.27 15.15 7.69
C GLU A 117 0.95 14.55 6.97
N PRO A 118 2.06 15.30 6.79
CA PRO A 118 3.34 14.73 6.40
C PRO A 118 3.69 13.50 7.24
N PHE A 119 4.12 12.43 6.58
CA PHE A 119 4.52 11.18 7.25
C PHE A 119 3.43 10.52 8.09
N ALA A 120 2.15 10.81 7.82
CA ALA A 120 1.04 10.07 8.42
C ALA A 120 1.18 8.58 8.11
N GLN A 121 1.25 7.74 9.14
CA GLN A 121 1.35 6.30 8.94
C GLN A 121 0.06 5.72 8.36
N VAL A 122 0.22 4.84 7.38
CA VAL A 122 -0.87 4.04 6.83
C VAL A 122 -1.30 3.03 7.90
N GLY A 123 -2.58 3.09 8.25
CA GLY A 123 -3.21 2.15 9.18
C GLY A 123 -3.67 0.89 8.48
N ILE A 124 -4.09 -0.07 9.30
CA ILE A 124 -4.75 -1.31 8.88
C ILE A 124 -6.13 -1.32 9.56
N ALA A 125 -7.20 -1.37 8.77
CA ALA A 125 -8.57 -1.38 9.30
C ALA A 125 -9.54 -2.07 8.34
N GLY A 126 -10.66 -2.57 8.88
CA GLY A 126 -11.73 -3.21 8.10
C GLY A 126 -12.15 -2.38 6.89
N LEU A 127 -12.15 -3.01 5.72
CA LEU A 127 -12.58 -2.37 4.48
C LEU A 127 -14.11 -2.32 4.44
N ILE A 128 -14.66 -1.14 4.12
CA ILE A 128 -16.10 -0.97 3.97
C ILE A 128 -16.39 -1.04 2.47
N VAL A 129 -16.88 -2.19 2.02
CA VAL A 129 -17.34 -2.36 0.64
C VAL A 129 -18.77 -1.82 0.56
N ALA A 130 -18.91 -0.54 0.23
CA ALA A 130 -20.20 0.12 -0.03
C ALA A 130 -20.23 0.63 -1.48
N ALA A 131 -21.41 1.03 -1.97
CA ALA A 131 -21.58 1.56 -3.34
C ALA A 131 -20.69 2.76 -3.67
N ALA A 132 -20.13 3.43 -2.65
CA ALA A 132 -18.97 4.29 -2.76
C ALA A 132 -17.93 3.82 -1.73
N ASP A 133 -16.82 3.24 -2.20
CA ASP A 133 -15.70 2.89 -1.32
C ASP A 133 -15.23 4.16 -0.58
N PRO A 134 -14.96 4.09 0.74
CA PRO A 134 -14.44 5.22 1.47
C PRO A 134 -13.13 5.70 0.84
N GLN A 135 -13.05 6.97 0.45
CA GLN A 135 -11.90 7.52 -0.29
C GLN A 135 -10.55 7.33 0.42
N ASN A 136 -10.55 7.20 1.76
CA ASN A 136 -9.37 6.91 2.58
C ASN A 136 -8.86 5.46 2.47
N GLN A 137 -9.62 4.57 1.85
CA GLN A 137 -9.29 3.16 1.58
C GLN A 137 -8.88 2.91 0.12
N LEU A 138 -8.96 3.96 -0.71
CA LEU A 138 -8.67 3.91 -2.13
C LEU A 138 -7.26 4.43 -2.43
N PHE A 139 -6.56 3.71 -3.29
CA PHE A 139 -5.21 4.03 -3.72
C PHE A 139 -5.10 3.96 -5.23
N SER A 140 -4.47 4.98 -5.83
CA SER A 140 -4.06 4.96 -7.22
C SER A 140 -2.75 4.17 -7.33
N ILE A 141 -2.67 3.20 -8.23
CA ILE A 141 -1.46 2.43 -8.52
C ILE A 141 -1.07 2.64 -9.98
N ARG A 142 0.03 3.35 -10.24
CA ARG A 142 0.47 3.73 -11.60
C ARG A 142 1.89 3.29 -11.85
N VAL A 143 2.23 2.97 -13.10
CA VAL A 143 3.59 2.59 -13.48
C VAL A 143 4.55 3.71 -13.08
N TYR A 144 5.69 3.35 -12.51
CA TYR A 144 6.75 4.30 -12.20
C TYR A 144 7.50 4.61 -13.49
N GLU A 145 7.39 5.85 -13.99
CA GLU A 145 8.12 6.35 -15.16
C GLU A 145 9.51 6.90 -14.80
#